data_AF-A0A0V0GZJ2-F1
#
_entry.id   AF-A0A0V0GZJ2-F1
#
_cell.length_a   1.000
_cell.length_b   1.000
_cell.length_c   1.000
_cell.angle_alpha   90.00
_cell.angle_beta   90.00
_cell.angle_gamma   90.00
#
_symmetry.space_group_name_H-M   'P 1'
#
loop_
_entity.id
_entity.type
_entity.pdbx_description
1 polymer ?
#
loop_
_entity_poly.entity_id
_entity_poly.type
_entity_poly.pdbx_seq_one_letter_code
_entity_poly.pdbx_strand_id
1 'polypeptide(L)'
;MIDGWKGLRLDYGNFYASKTFYDPSKNRRVLWGWANESDVVPKDAIKKGWAGIQAIPRKLWLDPSGKQLVQWPVEELETLRKKKVELRNYNLDKGETVEVEGITAAQADVEVTFSFSSLKNAEEFDPSWTDLYAKDVCAIRG
;
A
#
# COMPACT_ATOMS: atom_id res chain seq x y z
N MET A 1 -18.89 -7.66 16.05
CA MET A 1 -18.28 -7.73 14.72
C MET A 1 -18.59 -6.40 14.06
N ILE A 2 -17.56 -5.60 13.74
CA ILE A 2 -17.77 -4.32 13.08
C ILE A 2 -17.83 -4.62 11.58
N ASP A 3 -19.04 -4.66 11.03
CA ASP A 3 -19.26 -4.94 9.61
C ASP A 3 -19.36 -3.62 8.80
N GLY A 4 -19.05 -3.69 7.50
CA GLY A 4 -19.13 -2.56 6.59
C GLY A 4 -17.92 -1.62 6.64
N TRP A 5 -18.15 -0.31 6.47
CA TRP A 5 -17.07 0.66 6.26
C TRP A 5 -16.18 0.89 7.49
N LYS A 6 -16.64 0.45 8.66
CA LYS A 6 -15.93 0.56 9.93
C LYS A 6 -15.06 -0.67 10.25
N GLY A 7 -15.16 -1.73 9.46
CA GLY A 7 -14.37 -2.96 9.64
C GLY A 7 -12.98 -2.90 9.02
N LEU A 8 -12.14 -3.88 9.35
CA LEU A 8 -10.84 -4.06 8.69
C LEU A 8 -11.04 -4.33 7.19
N ARG A 9 -10.13 -3.79 6.38
CA ARG A 9 -10.12 -3.97 4.93
C ARG A 9 -8.81 -4.59 4.49
N LEU A 10 -8.85 -5.34 3.40
CA LEU A 10 -7.62 -5.83 2.76
C LEU A 10 -6.83 -4.68 2.12
N ASP A 11 -7.51 -3.63 1.71
CA ASP A 11 -6.90 -2.45 1.14
C ASP A 11 -7.81 -1.25 1.42
N TYR A 12 -7.22 -0.10 1.74
CA TYR A 12 -7.96 1.13 2.05
C TYR A 12 -8.07 2.07 0.84
N GLY A 13 -7.47 1.71 -0.30
CA GLY A 13 -7.53 2.44 -1.56
C GLY A 13 -8.52 1.83 -2.56
N ASN A 14 -8.15 1.90 -3.85
CA ASN A 14 -8.95 1.35 -4.95
C ASN A 14 -8.69 -0.15 -5.12
N PHE A 15 -9.53 -0.96 -4.46
CA PHE A 15 -9.42 -2.41 -4.47
C PHE A 15 -10.78 -3.06 -4.21
N TYR A 16 -11.24 -3.89 -5.15
CA TYR A 16 -12.57 -4.49 -5.10
C TYR A 16 -12.57 -5.93 -5.63
N ALA A 17 -13.69 -6.64 -5.39
CA ALA A 17 -13.96 -7.99 -5.87
C ALA A 17 -12.83 -9.00 -5.58
N SER A 18 -12.15 -8.82 -4.44
CA SER A 18 -10.98 -9.60 -4.10
C SER A 18 -11.30 -11.08 -3.88
N LYS A 19 -10.35 -11.96 -4.23
CA LYS A 19 -10.50 -13.42 -4.10
C LYS A 19 -9.17 -14.06 -3.76
N THR A 20 -9.22 -15.08 -2.91
CA THR A 20 -8.02 -15.86 -2.57
C THR A 20 -8.09 -17.27 -3.10
N PHE A 21 -6.93 -17.86 -3.33
CA PHE A 21 -6.75 -19.29 -3.53
C PHE A 21 -5.55 -19.77 -2.70
N TYR A 22 -5.48 -21.08 -2.47
CA TYR A 22 -4.34 -21.73 -1.82
C TYR A 22 -3.38 -22.23 -2.89
N ASP A 23 -2.11 -21.87 -2.76
CA ASP A 23 -1.01 -22.34 -3.58
C ASP A 23 -0.27 -23.46 -2.82
N PRO A 24 -0.53 -24.75 -3.16
CA PRO A 24 0.08 -25.89 -2.48
C PRO A 24 1.57 -26.02 -2.79
N SER A 25 2.05 -25.48 -3.91
CA SER A 25 3.46 -25.60 -4.33
C SER A 25 4.39 -24.81 -3.41
N LYS A 26 3.88 -23.70 -2.86
CA LYS A 26 4.62 -22.78 -1.99
C LYS A 26 4.02 -22.65 -0.58
N ASN A 27 3.01 -23.46 -0.28
CA ASN A 27 2.28 -23.46 0.99
C ASN A 27 1.85 -22.04 1.44
N ARG A 28 1.15 -21.32 0.56
CA ARG A 28 0.73 -19.93 0.82
C ARG A 28 -0.69 -19.66 0.34
N ARG A 29 -1.36 -18.70 0.98
CA ARG A 29 -2.61 -18.14 0.46
C ARG A 29 -2.29 -16.90 -0.37
N VAL A 30 -2.77 -16.87 -1.60
CA VAL A 30 -2.55 -15.77 -2.53
C VAL A 30 -3.86 -15.00 -2.72
N LEU A 31 -3.78 -13.68 -2.64
CA LEU A 31 -4.87 -12.74 -2.83
C LEU A 31 -4.75 -12.04 -4.19
N TRP A 32 -5.84 -12.08 -4.95
CA TRP A 32 -6.10 -11.23 -6.10
C TRP A 32 -7.12 -10.16 -5.76
N GLY A 33 -7.06 -9.02 -6.45
CA GLY A 33 -8.10 -8.00 -6.39
C GLY A 33 -8.06 -7.08 -7.59
N TRP A 34 -9.23 -6.58 -7.95
CA TRP A 34 -9.44 -5.68 -9.06
C TRP A 34 -9.32 -4.23 -8.61
N ALA A 35 -8.52 -3.43 -9.32
CA ALA A 35 -8.54 -1.98 -9.23
C ALA A 35 -9.21 -1.43 -10.50
N ASN A 36 -10.29 -0.68 -10.31
CA ASN A 36 -10.98 -0.05 -11.43
C ASN A 36 -10.29 1.28 -11.80
N GLU A 37 -10.83 1.98 -12.79
CA GLU A 37 -10.27 3.25 -13.20
C GLU A 37 -10.54 4.36 -12.18
N SER A 38 -9.61 5.32 -12.11
CA SER A 38 -9.79 6.57 -11.38
C SER A 38 -9.78 7.80 -12.32
N ASP A 39 -9.85 7.57 -13.64
CA ASP A 39 -9.92 8.57 -14.70
C ASP A 39 -11.39 8.93 -15.08
N VAL A 40 -11.58 9.72 -16.14
CA VAL A 40 -12.93 10.20 -16.53
C VAL A 40 -13.69 9.11 -17.28
N VAL A 41 -14.65 8.49 -16.60
CA VAL A 41 -15.53 7.47 -17.17
C VAL A 41 -16.77 8.10 -17.83
N PRO A 42 -17.19 7.68 -19.05
CA PRO A 42 -16.60 6.62 -19.89
C PRO A 42 -15.60 7.13 -20.93
N LYS A 43 -15.36 8.44 -21.01
CA LYS A 43 -14.60 9.08 -22.10
C LYS A 43 -13.19 8.53 -22.25
N ASP A 44 -12.44 8.41 -21.15
CA ASP A 44 -11.04 7.99 -21.20
C ASP A 44 -10.92 6.49 -21.46
N ALA A 45 -11.82 5.67 -20.88
CA ALA A 45 -11.91 4.25 -21.19
C ALA A 45 -12.14 3.98 -22.68
N ILE A 46 -13.06 4.72 -23.32
CA ILE A 46 -13.32 4.62 -24.76
C ILE A 46 -12.08 5.05 -25.56
N LYS A 47 -11.44 6.15 -25.15
CA LYS A 47 -10.28 6.69 -25.85
C LYS A 47 -9.06 5.76 -25.79
N LYS A 48 -8.78 5.13 -24.63
CA LYS A 48 -7.63 4.22 -24.45
C LYS A 48 -7.91 2.78 -24.87
N GLY A 49 -9.19 2.39 -24.96
CA GLY A 49 -9.63 1.08 -25.45
C GLY A 49 -9.54 -0.07 -24.44
N TRP A 50 -9.28 0.22 -23.16
CA TRP A 50 -9.22 -0.77 -22.08
C TRP A 50 -9.68 -0.17 -20.75
N ALA A 51 -10.07 -1.02 -19.80
CA ALA A 51 -10.44 -0.60 -18.45
C ALA A 51 -10.22 -1.72 -17.42
N GLY A 52 -9.69 -1.35 -16.25
CA GLY A 52 -9.46 -2.21 -15.11
C GLY A 52 -8.12 -2.94 -15.16
N ILE A 53 -7.48 -3.05 -14.00
CA ILE A 53 -6.27 -3.84 -13.79
C ILE A 53 -6.44 -4.78 -12.60
N GLN A 54 -5.66 -5.85 -12.57
CA GLN A 54 -5.48 -6.62 -11.34
C GLN A 54 -4.31 -6.03 -10.55
N ALA A 55 -4.49 -5.87 -9.24
CA ALA A 55 -3.39 -5.57 -8.34
C ALA A 55 -2.38 -6.74 -8.37
N ILE A 56 -1.11 -6.42 -8.10
CA ILE A 56 -0.07 -7.46 -7.95
C ILE A 56 -0.52 -8.47 -6.90
N PRO A 57 -0.45 -9.80 -7.19
CA PRO A 57 -0.83 -10.82 -6.23
C PRO A 57 -0.07 -10.68 -4.91
N ARG A 58 -0.76 -10.88 -3.80
CA ARG A 58 -0.18 -10.74 -2.45
C ARG A 58 -0.27 -12.06 -1.71
N LYS A 59 0.81 -12.45 -1.02
CA LYS A 59 0.73 -13.46 0.03
C LYS A 59 -0.09 -12.90 1.19
N LEU A 60 -0.95 -13.72 1.78
CA LEU A 60 -1.86 -13.35 2.87
C LEU A 60 -1.67 -14.29 4.06
N TRP A 61 -1.53 -13.74 5.26
CA TRP A 61 -1.45 -14.50 6.52
C TRP A 61 -2.03 -13.71 7.70
N LEU A 62 -2.25 -14.40 8.83
CA LEU A 62 -2.72 -13.78 10.06
C LEU A 62 -1.54 -13.17 10.81
N ASP A 63 -1.68 -11.91 11.24
CA ASP A 63 -0.70 -11.26 12.12
C ASP A 63 -0.54 -12.07 13.43
N PRO A 64 0.67 -12.18 14.03
CA PRO A 64 0.87 -12.90 15.28
C PRO A 64 -0.04 -12.43 16.44
N SER A 65 -0.50 -11.18 16.44
CA SER A 65 -1.48 -10.69 17.43
C SER A 65 -2.88 -11.28 17.27
N GLY A 66 -3.17 -11.90 16.12
CA GLY A 66 -4.48 -12.43 15.76
C GLY A 66 -5.53 -11.37 15.42
N LYS A 67 -5.15 -10.09 15.37
CA LYS A 67 -6.11 -8.97 15.23
C LYS A 67 -6.36 -8.55 13.78
N GLN A 68 -5.45 -8.84 12.86
CA GLN A 68 -5.53 -8.40 11.48
C GLN A 68 -4.81 -9.35 10.52
N LEU A 69 -5.07 -9.19 9.23
CA LEU A 69 -4.34 -9.89 8.18
C LEU A 69 -3.15 -9.04 7.73
N VAL A 70 -2.05 -9.71 7.41
CA VAL A 70 -0.86 -9.11 6.82
C VAL A 70 -0.74 -9.55 5.37
N GLN A 71 -0.27 -8.64 4.53
CA GLN A 71 -0.10 -8.84 3.10
C GLN A 71 1.30 -8.42 2.68
N TRP A 72 1.86 -9.12 1.70
CA TRP A 72 3.10 -8.74 1.02
C TRP A 72 3.04 -9.19 -0.43
N PRO A 73 3.56 -8.42 -1.41
CA PRO A 73 3.67 -8.88 -2.78
C PRO A 73 4.34 -10.25 -2.86
N VAL A 74 3.86 -11.11 -3.77
CA VAL A 74 4.48 -12.42 -3.98
C VAL A 74 5.96 -12.29 -4.35
N GLU A 75 6.81 -13.17 -3.84
CA GLU A 75 8.27 -13.08 -4.01
C GLU A 75 8.74 -13.20 -5.47
N GLU A 76 7.91 -13.75 -6.36
CA GLU A 76 8.17 -13.76 -7.80
C GLU A 76 8.30 -12.36 -8.39
N LEU A 77 7.66 -11.35 -7.80
CA LEU A 77 7.76 -9.96 -8.25
C LEU A 77 9.21 -9.48 -8.21
N GLU A 78 10.01 -9.96 -7.25
CA GLU A 78 11.39 -9.54 -7.06
C GLU A 78 12.28 -9.86 -8.27
N THR A 79 11.88 -10.86 -9.07
CA THR A 79 12.59 -11.23 -10.32
C THR A 79 12.53 -10.14 -11.39
N LEU A 80 11.60 -9.18 -11.28
CA LEU A 80 11.51 -8.03 -12.18
C LEU A 80 12.45 -6.88 -11.80
N ARG A 81 13.06 -6.92 -10.60
CA ARG A 81 13.99 -5.88 -10.14
C ARG A 81 15.24 -5.89 -11.03
N LYS A 82 15.67 -4.68 -11.44
CA LYS A 82 16.86 -4.45 -12.28
C LYS A 82 17.99 -3.88 -11.43
N LYS A 83 18.70 -2.88 -11.95
CA LYS A 83 19.74 -2.14 -11.22
C LYS A 83 19.13 -1.51 -9.96
N LYS A 84 19.68 -1.87 -8.80
CA LYS A 84 19.34 -1.26 -7.52
C LYS A 84 20.04 0.09 -7.39
N VAL A 85 19.31 1.09 -6.94
CA VAL A 85 19.84 2.36 -6.40
C VAL A 85 19.51 2.37 -4.91
N GLU A 86 20.43 2.86 -4.08
CA GLU A 86 20.29 2.81 -2.63
C GLU A 86 20.86 4.05 -1.97
N LEU A 87 20.10 4.60 -1.02
CA LEU A 87 20.52 5.64 -0.09
C LEU A 87 20.54 5.03 1.31
N ARG A 88 21.63 5.22 2.06
CA ARG A 88 21.80 4.65 3.41
C ARG A 88 22.17 5.74 4.39
N ASN A 89 21.63 5.65 5.61
CA ASN A 89 21.96 6.55 6.73
C ASN A 89 21.86 8.04 6.36
N TYR A 90 20.84 8.38 5.56
CA TYR A 90 20.57 9.76 5.18
C TYR A 90 19.79 10.45 6.30
N ASN A 91 20.31 11.58 6.80
CA ASN A 91 19.59 12.40 7.76
C ASN A 91 18.67 13.34 6.96
N LEU A 92 17.37 13.12 7.08
CA LEU A 92 16.35 13.95 6.42
C LEU A 92 15.98 15.12 7.34
N ASP A 93 16.29 16.35 6.91
CA ASP A 93 15.96 17.56 7.64
C ASP A 93 14.49 17.97 7.43
N LYS A 94 13.95 18.75 8.37
CA LYS A 94 12.56 19.21 8.31
C LYS A 94 12.33 20.07 7.05
N GLY A 95 11.41 19.62 6.20
CA GLY A 95 11.06 20.31 4.95
C GLY A 95 12.01 19.99 3.78
N GLU A 96 12.99 19.12 3.99
CA GLU A 96 13.88 18.66 2.94
C GLU A 96 13.17 17.69 1.98
N THR A 97 13.53 17.78 0.71
CA THR A 97 13.15 16.80 -0.32
C THR A 97 14.42 16.21 -0.90
N VAL A 98 14.46 14.87 -1.01
CA VAL A 98 15.60 14.13 -1.55
C VAL A 98 15.18 13.42 -2.82
N GLU A 99 15.85 13.73 -3.93
CA GLU A 99 15.64 13.06 -5.21
C GLU A 99 16.45 11.75 -5.28
N VAL A 100 15.82 10.68 -5.77
CA VAL A 100 16.48 9.40 -6.03
C VAL A 100 16.76 9.27 -7.52
N GLU A 101 18.01 9.52 -7.91
CA GLU A 101 18.44 9.47 -9.31
C GLU A 101 18.75 8.04 -9.79
N GLY A 102 18.82 7.85 -11.11
CA GLY A 102 19.31 6.60 -11.70
C GLY A 102 18.30 5.44 -11.75
N ILE A 103 17.01 5.72 -11.56
CA ILE A 103 15.91 4.76 -11.68
C ILE A 103 14.91 5.17 -12.78
N THR A 104 14.12 4.22 -13.28
CA THR A 104 12.96 4.52 -14.12
C THR A 104 11.75 4.74 -13.21
N ALA A 105 11.51 5.99 -12.80
CA ALA A 105 10.51 6.33 -11.77
C ALA A 105 9.09 5.82 -12.06
N ALA A 106 8.67 5.78 -13.33
CA ALA A 106 7.34 5.28 -13.72
C ALA A 106 7.15 3.76 -13.52
N GLN A 107 8.23 3.00 -13.33
CA GLN A 107 8.19 1.57 -13.08
C GLN A 107 9.36 1.16 -12.16
N ALA A 108 9.15 1.31 -10.86
CA ALA A 108 10.13 1.01 -9.83
C ALA A 108 9.49 0.27 -8.65
N ASP A 109 10.33 -0.41 -7.87
CA ASP A 109 10.00 -0.98 -6.57
C ASP A 109 10.88 -0.28 -5.52
N VAL A 110 10.26 0.32 -4.51
CA VAL A 110 10.93 1.22 -3.56
C VAL A 110 10.59 0.78 -2.15
N GLU A 111 11.64 0.50 -1.37
CA GLU A 111 11.55 0.19 0.05
C GLU A 111 12.31 1.25 0.84
N VAL A 112 11.69 1.80 1.88
CA VAL A 112 12.28 2.86 2.73
C VAL A 112 12.08 2.48 4.20
N THR A 113 13.14 2.64 4.99
CA THR A 113 13.08 2.49 6.44
C THR A 113 13.41 3.83 7.09
N PHE A 114 12.51 4.32 7.93
CA PHE A 114 12.73 5.53 8.74
C PHE A 114 13.10 5.16 10.17
N SER A 115 14.11 5.83 10.72
CA SER A 115 14.50 5.71 12.11
C SER A 115 14.39 7.07 12.79
N PHE A 116 13.75 7.11 13.95
CA PHE A 116 13.60 8.32 14.75
C PHE A 116 14.45 8.21 16.01
N SER A 117 15.12 9.31 16.39
CA SER A 117 15.88 9.37 17.63
C SER A 117 14.97 9.36 18.88
N SER A 118 13.73 9.87 18.74
CA SER A 118 12.74 9.88 19.82
C SER A 118 11.33 10.07 19.27
N LEU A 119 10.35 9.50 19.96
CA LEU A 119 8.92 9.75 19.76
C LEU A 119 8.34 10.75 20.78
N LYS A 120 9.18 11.43 21.58
CA LYS A 120 8.72 12.35 22.64
C LYS A 120 7.80 13.46 22.13
N ASN A 121 8.01 13.91 20.90
CA ASN A 121 7.22 14.96 20.25
C ASN A 121 6.21 14.40 19.25
N ALA A 122 6.02 13.07 19.20
CA ALA A 122 5.00 12.48 18.37
C ALA A 122 3.61 12.85 18.93
N GLU A 123 2.69 13.21 18.03
CA GLU A 123 1.30 13.45 18.42
C GLU A 123 0.65 12.15 18.88
N GLU A 124 0.00 12.18 20.04
CA GLU A 124 -0.82 11.06 20.48
C GLU A 124 -2.07 10.94 19.61
N PHE A 125 -2.47 9.71 19.34
CA PHE A 125 -3.72 9.48 18.61
C PHE A 125 -4.92 9.91 19.47
N ASP A 126 -5.69 10.88 18.99
CA ASP A 126 -6.94 11.30 19.63
C ASP A 126 -8.04 10.26 19.34
N PRO A 127 -8.63 9.62 20.37
CA PRO A 127 -9.68 8.62 20.17
C PRO A 127 -10.91 9.14 19.41
N SER A 128 -11.16 10.45 19.39
CA SER A 128 -12.24 11.04 18.59
C SER A 128 -12.04 10.86 17.08
N TRP A 129 -10.81 10.57 16.63
CA TRP A 129 -10.49 10.31 15.22
C TRP A 129 -10.79 8.88 14.78
N THR A 130 -11.18 8.00 15.69
CA THR A 130 -11.40 6.56 15.40
C THR A 130 -12.38 6.33 14.24
N ASP A 131 -13.38 7.20 14.11
CA ASP A 131 -14.41 7.12 13.06
C ASP A 131 -14.17 8.07 11.87
N LEU A 132 -13.06 8.83 11.86
CA LEU A 132 -12.71 9.73 10.76
C LEU A 132 -11.94 9.01 9.65
N TYR A 133 -12.09 9.46 8.41
CA TYR A 133 -11.17 9.00 7.36
C TYR A 133 -9.79 9.59 7.61
N ALA A 134 -8.74 8.82 7.31
CA ALA A 134 -7.36 9.29 7.45
C ALA A 134 -7.11 10.65 6.74
N LYS A 135 -7.71 10.86 5.56
CA LYS A 135 -7.64 12.15 4.85
C LYS A 135 -8.22 13.32 5.64
N ASP A 136 -9.27 13.09 6.43
CA ASP A 136 -9.93 14.12 7.22
C ASP A 136 -9.08 14.45 8.45
N VAL A 137 -8.48 13.42 9.07
CA VAL A 137 -7.50 13.60 10.14
C VAL A 137 -6.30 14.42 9.64
N CYS A 138 -5.76 14.08 8.47
CA CYS A 138 -4.68 14.84 7.84
C CYS A 138 -5.07 16.29 7.52
N ALA A 139 -6.30 16.57 7.10
CA ALA A 139 -6.72 17.95 6.82
C ALA A 139 -6.85 18.83 8.07
N ILE A 140 -7.06 18.22 9.25
CA ILE A 140 -7.17 18.93 10.54
C ILE A 140 -5.79 19.26 11.11
N ARG A 141 -4.77 18.41 10.86
CA ARG A 141 -3.48 18.43 11.59
C ARG A 141 -2.22 18.50 10.71
N GLY A 142 -2.35 18.24 9.40
CA GLY A 142 -1.23 18.11 8.44
C GLY A 142 -0.84 19.39 7.71
#